data_AF-A0A914ZVB3-F1
#
_entry.id   AF-A0A914ZVB3-F1
#
_cell.length_a   1.000
_cell.length_b   1.000
_cell.length_c   1.000
_cell.angle_alpha   90.00
_cell.angle_beta   90.00
_cell.angle_gamma   90.00
#
_symmetry.space_group_name_H-M   'P 1'
#
loop_
_entity.id
_entity.type
_entity.pdbx_description
1 polymer ?
#
loop_
_entity_poly.entity_id
_entity_poly.type
_entity_poly.pdbx_seq_one_letter_code
_entity_poly.pdbx_strand_id
1 'polypeptide(L)'
;MDSEHRVILNVGGIRHETYTHVLKKIPATRLSRLTPNLANYDPVLNEYFFDRHPGVFSMILNYYRTGKLHYPTNVCGPLFEDELEFWGLDANQVEPCCWMTYTQHRDTQDTLAVIESLDLDVDPPTQEEVAKKFGWEDDYYSGTLSKWQQLKPRLWALFDEPWSSQYARVITGDDCLKLGITGDSIRLCPFTDNRINALSALFPNYAQDGTFCVSPLICFYVAWQHCRIPEQAHCG
;
A
#
# COMPACT_ATOMS: atom_id res chain seq x y z
N MET A 1 -13.57 -9.60 -52.56
CA MET A 1 -14.40 -8.38 -52.39
C MET A 1 -14.44 -7.88 -50.94
N ASP A 2 -13.63 -8.42 -50.00
CA ASP A 2 -13.64 -7.96 -48.59
C ASP A 2 -12.59 -6.90 -48.23
N SER A 3 -11.73 -6.51 -49.16
CA SER A 3 -10.65 -5.54 -48.93
C SER A 3 -11.15 -4.10 -48.78
N GLU A 4 -12.32 -3.77 -49.33
CA GLU A 4 -12.90 -2.41 -49.32
C GLU A 4 -13.47 -2.00 -47.94
N HIS A 5 -13.59 -2.95 -47.01
CA HIS A 5 -14.08 -2.72 -45.65
C HIS A 5 -13.01 -2.84 -44.58
N ARG A 6 -11.75 -3.05 -44.97
CA ARG A 6 -10.63 -3.12 -44.05
C ARG A 6 -10.10 -1.73 -43.71
N VAL A 7 -9.77 -1.53 -42.45
CA VAL A 7 -9.19 -0.30 -41.91
C VAL A 7 -7.90 -0.65 -41.19
N ILE A 8 -6.87 0.15 -41.44
CA ILE A 8 -5.56 0.04 -40.80
C ILE A 8 -5.45 1.12 -39.72
N LEU A 9 -5.16 0.70 -38.50
CA LEU A 9 -4.94 1.55 -37.33
C LEU A 9 -3.51 1.37 -36.88
N ASN A 10 -2.67 2.36 -37.11
CA ASN A 10 -1.30 2.42 -36.65
C ASN A 10 -1.25 3.07 -35.27
N VAL A 11 -1.02 2.28 -34.23
CA VAL A 11 -0.98 2.74 -32.84
C VAL A 11 0.45 2.57 -32.32
N GLY A 12 1.10 3.67 -31.93
CA GLY A 12 2.47 3.65 -31.42
C GLY A 12 3.49 3.00 -32.38
N GLY A 13 3.22 3.03 -33.69
CA GLY A 13 4.04 2.38 -34.71
C GLY A 13 3.63 0.93 -35.05
N ILE A 14 2.70 0.32 -34.32
CA ILE A 14 2.19 -1.03 -34.59
C ILE A 14 0.90 -0.94 -35.41
N ARG A 15 0.89 -1.63 -36.56
CA ARG A 15 -0.28 -1.69 -37.44
C ARG A 15 -1.27 -2.76 -37.00
N HIS A 16 -2.49 -2.34 -36.75
CA HIS A 16 -3.63 -3.19 -36.44
C HIS A 16 -4.63 -3.15 -37.59
N GLU A 17 -4.96 -4.31 -38.15
CA GLU A 17 -5.98 -4.44 -39.19
C GLU A 17 -7.31 -4.92 -38.60
N THR A 18 -8.39 -4.28 -39.03
CA THR A 18 -9.76 -4.68 -38.66
C THR A 18 -10.75 -4.27 -39.75
N TYR A 19 -12.04 -4.53 -39.53
CA TYR A 19 -13.11 -4.14 -40.44
C TYR A 19 -13.90 -2.95 -39.89
N THR A 20 -14.36 -2.05 -40.78
CA THR A 20 -15.17 -0.89 -40.40
C THR A 20 -16.42 -1.26 -39.60
N HIS A 21 -17.06 -2.39 -39.92
CA HIS A 21 -18.26 -2.84 -39.21
C HIS A 21 -17.97 -3.27 -37.76
N VAL A 22 -16.75 -3.75 -37.47
CA VAL A 22 -16.34 -4.13 -36.10
C VAL A 22 -16.26 -2.88 -35.22
N LEU A 23 -15.67 -1.80 -35.74
CA LEU A 23 -15.56 -0.53 -35.03
C LEU A 23 -16.92 0.15 -34.78
N LYS A 24 -17.92 -0.16 -35.61
CA LYS A 24 -19.29 0.34 -35.47
C LYS A 24 -20.14 -0.42 -34.46
N LYS A 25 -19.69 -1.57 -33.94
CA LYS A 25 -20.45 -2.37 -32.95
C LYS A 25 -20.69 -1.62 -31.65
N ILE A 26 -19.74 -0.78 -31.23
CA ILE A 26 -19.82 0.02 -30.02
C ILE A 26 -19.92 1.49 -30.45
N PRO A 27 -21.13 2.07 -30.47
CA PRO A 27 -21.34 3.44 -30.93
C PRO A 27 -20.78 4.45 -29.92
N ALA A 28 -20.69 5.71 -30.35
CA ALA A 28 -20.25 6.84 -29.55
C ALA A 28 -18.78 6.80 -29.06
N THR A 29 -18.00 5.84 -29.52
CA THR A 29 -16.55 5.73 -29.28
C THR A 29 -15.74 6.48 -30.32
N ARG A 30 -14.46 6.77 -30.03
CA ARG A 30 -13.55 7.42 -30.99
C ARG A 30 -13.41 6.62 -32.28
N LEU A 31 -13.29 5.30 -32.18
CA LEU A 31 -13.13 4.41 -33.34
C LEU A 31 -14.40 4.26 -34.18
N SER A 32 -15.59 4.40 -33.57
CA SER A 32 -16.84 4.38 -34.32
C SER A 32 -17.04 5.61 -35.22
N ARG A 33 -16.35 6.72 -34.91
CA ARG A 33 -16.44 8.02 -35.59
C ARG A 33 -15.27 8.29 -36.55
N LEU A 34 -14.50 7.27 -36.92
CA LEU A 34 -13.42 7.42 -37.88
C LEU A 34 -13.96 7.89 -39.24
N THR A 35 -13.36 8.95 -39.76
CA THR A 35 -13.65 9.50 -41.08
C THR A 35 -12.33 9.88 -41.76
N PRO A 36 -12.25 9.86 -43.10
CA PRO A 36 -11.05 10.30 -43.83
C PRO A 36 -10.68 11.78 -43.60
N ASN A 37 -11.61 12.58 -43.06
CA ASN A 37 -11.40 14.00 -42.75
C ASN A 37 -10.71 14.22 -41.40
N LEU A 38 -10.42 13.16 -40.65
CA LEU A 38 -9.73 13.27 -39.36
C LEU A 38 -8.26 13.64 -39.60
N ALA A 39 -7.70 14.52 -38.78
CA ALA A 39 -6.29 14.92 -38.86
C ALA A 39 -5.30 13.75 -38.71
N ASN A 40 -5.75 12.65 -38.11
CA ASN A 40 -4.96 11.46 -37.85
C ASN A 40 -4.94 10.47 -39.04
N TYR A 41 -5.63 10.77 -40.14
CA TYR A 41 -5.68 9.91 -41.31
C TYR A 41 -4.58 10.28 -42.30
N ASP A 42 -3.76 9.31 -42.69
CA ASP A 42 -2.77 9.43 -43.75
C ASP A 42 -3.37 8.92 -45.08
N PRO A 43 -3.65 9.80 -46.06
CA PRO A 43 -4.22 9.41 -47.34
C PRO A 43 -3.23 8.66 -48.25
N VAL A 44 -1.92 8.75 -48.00
CA VAL A 44 -0.90 8.07 -48.81
C VAL A 44 -0.83 6.60 -48.43
N LEU A 45 -0.80 6.31 -47.13
CA LEU A 45 -0.74 4.95 -46.60
C LEU A 45 -2.13 4.33 -46.38
N ASN A 46 -3.19 5.14 -46.45
CA ASN A 46 -4.56 4.75 -46.13
C ASN A 46 -4.68 4.14 -44.71
N GLU A 47 -4.02 4.77 -43.73
CA GLU A 47 -4.01 4.34 -42.33
C GLU A 47 -4.30 5.49 -41.36
N TYR A 48 -4.81 5.16 -40.18
CA TYR A 48 -4.98 6.12 -39.09
C TYR A 48 -3.83 5.99 -38.09
N PHE A 49 -3.13 7.08 -37.79
CA PHE A 49 -2.04 7.09 -36.82
C PHE A 49 -2.49 7.62 -35.45
N PHE A 50 -2.13 6.89 -34.39
CA PHE A 50 -2.34 7.28 -33.01
C PHE A 50 -1.06 7.08 -32.21
N ASP A 51 -0.55 8.14 -31.61
CA ASP A 51 0.63 8.09 -30.73
C ASP A 51 0.23 7.65 -29.31
N ARG A 52 -0.20 6.39 -29.18
CA ARG A 52 -0.72 5.76 -27.94
C ARG A 52 -0.10 4.39 -27.72
N HIS A 53 -0.38 3.78 -26.55
CA HIS A 53 0.27 2.53 -26.15
C HIS A 53 -0.19 1.31 -26.99
N PRO A 54 0.68 0.72 -27.83
CA PRO A 54 0.27 -0.33 -28.78
C PRO A 54 -0.17 -1.63 -28.08
N GLY A 55 0.47 -1.98 -26.96
CA GLY A 55 0.15 -3.21 -26.23
C GLY A 55 -1.27 -3.21 -25.66
N VAL A 56 -1.75 -2.05 -25.22
CA VAL A 56 -3.07 -1.88 -24.59
C VAL A 56 -4.15 -1.85 -25.67
N PHE A 57 -3.86 -1.22 -26.80
CA PHE A 57 -4.77 -1.14 -27.93
C PHE A 57 -5.22 -2.51 -28.44
N SER A 58 -4.37 -3.54 -28.36
CA SER A 58 -4.75 -4.91 -28.72
C SER A 58 -5.97 -5.42 -27.93
N MET A 59 -6.06 -5.09 -26.64
CA MET A 59 -7.17 -5.48 -25.77
C MET A 59 -8.42 -4.66 -26.07
N ILE A 60 -8.26 -3.36 -26.32
CA ILE A 60 -9.35 -2.48 -26.77
C ILE A 60 -9.95 -2.99 -28.08
N LEU A 61 -9.12 -3.35 -29.07
CA LEU A 61 -9.62 -3.87 -30.34
C LEU A 61 -10.35 -5.22 -30.18
N ASN A 62 -9.89 -6.06 -29.25
CA ASN A 62 -10.59 -7.30 -28.92
C ASN A 62 -11.97 -7.04 -28.30
N TYR A 63 -12.13 -5.97 -27.51
CA TYR A 63 -13.46 -5.58 -27.00
C TYR A 63 -14.45 -5.30 -28.13
N TYR A 64 -14.06 -4.60 -29.21
CA TYR A 64 -14.93 -4.42 -30.37
C TYR A 64 -15.27 -5.73 -31.10
N ARG A 65 -14.37 -6.73 -31.04
CA ARG A 65 -14.58 -8.03 -31.69
C ARG A 65 -15.55 -8.90 -30.89
N THR A 66 -15.30 -9.06 -29.59
CA THR A 66 -16.00 -10.00 -28.69
C THR A 66 -17.18 -9.37 -27.96
N GLY A 67 -17.18 -8.06 -27.77
CA GLY A 67 -18.13 -7.35 -26.90
C GLY A 67 -17.84 -7.52 -25.41
N LYS A 68 -16.69 -8.10 -25.03
CA LYS A 68 -16.30 -8.37 -23.64
C LYS A 68 -15.03 -7.62 -23.25
N LEU A 69 -15.10 -6.79 -22.22
CA LEU A 69 -13.98 -5.98 -21.76
C LEU A 69 -13.24 -6.70 -20.63
N HIS A 70 -11.97 -7.02 -20.87
CA HIS A 70 -11.10 -7.68 -19.90
C HIS A 70 -9.91 -6.78 -19.56
N TYR A 71 -9.54 -6.75 -18.28
CA TYR A 71 -8.34 -6.04 -17.83
C TYR A 71 -7.08 -6.87 -18.12
N PRO A 72 -6.04 -6.28 -18.70
CA PRO A 72 -4.73 -6.92 -18.84
C PRO A 72 -4.06 -7.15 -17.47
N THR A 73 -3.39 -8.28 -17.30
CA THR A 73 -2.64 -8.60 -16.06
C THR A 73 -1.22 -8.04 -16.05
N ASN A 74 -0.72 -7.60 -17.20
CA ASN A 74 0.64 -7.13 -17.41
C ASN A 74 0.75 -5.59 -17.51
N VAL A 75 -0.34 -4.87 -17.24
CA VAL A 75 -0.43 -3.41 -17.31
C VAL A 75 -1.12 -2.92 -16.04
N CYS A 76 -0.71 -1.77 -15.52
CA CYS A 76 -1.36 -1.19 -14.34
C CYS A 76 -2.77 -0.68 -14.68
N GLY A 77 -3.70 -0.82 -13.73
CA GLY A 77 -5.09 -0.36 -13.88
C GLY A 77 -5.21 1.11 -14.36
N PRO A 78 -4.53 2.08 -13.72
CA PRO A 78 -4.64 3.49 -14.11
C PRO A 78 -4.23 3.76 -15.57
N LEU A 79 -3.15 3.15 -16.06
CA LEU A 79 -2.74 3.30 -17.47
C LEU A 79 -3.80 2.75 -18.43
N PHE A 80 -4.48 1.65 -18.05
CA PHE A 80 -5.53 1.08 -18.86
C PHE A 80 -6.79 1.97 -18.85
N GLU A 81 -7.14 2.56 -17.71
CA GLU A 81 -8.24 3.52 -17.59
C GLU A 81 -8.03 4.77 -18.43
N ASP A 82 -6.82 5.35 -18.41
CA ASP A 82 -6.44 6.48 -19.26
C ASP A 82 -6.61 6.17 -20.76
N GLU A 83 -6.27 4.94 -21.16
CA GLU A 83 -6.50 4.48 -22.53
C GLU A 83 -7.99 4.30 -22.82
N LEU A 84 -8.76 3.68 -21.94
CA LEU A 84 -10.22 3.52 -22.11
C LEU A 84 -10.90 4.88 -22.28
N GLU A 85 -10.55 5.87 -21.46
CA GLU A 85 -11.05 7.23 -21.57
C GLU A 85 -10.67 7.85 -22.92
N PHE A 86 -9.42 7.72 -23.36
CA PHE A 86 -8.97 8.22 -24.66
C PHE A 86 -9.80 7.64 -25.82
N TRP A 87 -10.09 6.34 -25.80
CA TRP A 87 -10.88 5.66 -26.84
C TRP A 87 -12.39 5.87 -26.70
N GLY A 88 -12.83 6.47 -25.58
CA GLY A 88 -14.23 6.76 -25.27
C GLY A 88 -15.00 5.50 -24.85
N LEU A 89 -14.37 4.63 -24.07
CA LEU A 89 -14.94 3.40 -23.55
C LEU A 89 -15.20 3.54 -22.04
N ASP A 90 -16.31 2.98 -21.57
CA ASP A 90 -16.69 2.99 -20.16
C ASP A 90 -16.02 1.83 -19.40
N ALA A 91 -15.19 2.16 -18.41
CA ALA A 91 -14.49 1.18 -17.57
C ALA A 91 -15.45 0.30 -16.75
N ASN A 92 -16.70 0.73 -16.54
CA ASN A 92 -17.69 -0.04 -15.79
C ASN A 92 -18.25 -1.24 -16.56
N GLN A 93 -17.99 -1.35 -17.87
CA GLN A 93 -18.41 -2.49 -18.71
C GLN A 93 -17.47 -3.70 -18.60
N VAL A 94 -16.60 -3.72 -17.58
CA VAL A 94 -15.64 -4.80 -17.34
C VAL A 94 -16.34 -6.11 -16.96
N GLU A 95 -15.89 -7.21 -17.57
CA GLU A 95 -16.43 -8.54 -17.28
C GLU A 95 -16.14 -8.97 -15.83
N PRO A 96 -17.02 -9.77 -15.21
CA PRO A 96 -16.90 -10.18 -13.80
C PRO A 96 -15.56 -10.86 -13.44
N CYS A 97 -14.93 -11.56 -14.38
CA CYS A 97 -13.65 -12.22 -14.14
C CYS A 97 -12.49 -11.24 -13.88
N CYS A 98 -12.65 -9.96 -14.22
CA CYS A 98 -11.64 -8.93 -14.06
C CYS A 98 -11.95 -7.94 -12.92
N TRP A 99 -13.09 -8.09 -12.24
CA TRP A 99 -13.51 -7.17 -11.18
C TRP A 99 -12.51 -7.06 -10.04
N MET A 100 -11.90 -8.18 -9.64
CA MET A 100 -10.94 -8.17 -8.53
C MET A 100 -9.71 -7.32 -8.85
N THR A 101 -9.18 -7.42 -10.07
CA THR A 101 -8.06 -6.61 -10.54
C THR A 101 -8.47 -5.14 -10.65
N TYR A 102 -9.67 -4.87 -11.19
CA TYR A 102 -10.21 -3.52 -11.29
C TYR A 102 -10.37 -2.83 -9.93
N THR A 103 -11.02 -3.48 -8.96
CA THR A 103 -11.28 -2.88 -7.63
C THR A 103 -10.00 -2.70 -6.83
N GLN A 104 -9.06 -3.66 -6.88
CA GLN A 104 -7.78 -3.56 -6.18
C GLN A 104 -6.99 -2.32 -6.62
N HIS A 105 -6.99 -2.00 -7.91
CA HIS A 105 -6.30 -0.81 -8.41
C HIS A 105 -6.95 0.48 -7.89
N ARG A 106 -8.27 0.59 -7.93
CA ARG A 106 -8.98 1.78 -7.44
C ARG A 106 -8.80 1.98 -5.94
N ASP A 107 -8.96 0.92 -5.15
CA ASP A 107 -8.78 0.97 -3.69
C ASP A 107 -7.33 1.36 -3.33
N THR A 108 -6.34 0.88 -4.10
CA THR A 108 -4.94 1.28 -3.93
C THR A 108 -4.74 2.77 -4.25
N GLN A 109 -5.34 3.29 -5.33
CA GLN A 109 -5.26 4.71 -5.65
C GLN A 109 -5.93 5.58 -4.59
N ASP A 110 -7.10 5.19 -4.10
CA ASP A 110 -7.83 5.91 -3.05
C ASP A 110 -7.00 5.96 -1.75
N THR A 111 -6.40 4.84 -1.35
CA THR A 111 -5.52 4.79 -0.17
C THR A 111 -4.24 5.61 -0.35
N LEU A 112 -3.62 5.57 -1.54
CA LEU A 112 -2.45 6.39 -1.86
C LEU A 112 -2.78 7.89 -1.82
N ALA A 113 -3.92 8.29 -2.39
CA ALA A 113 -4.37 9.68 -2.36
C ALA A 113 -4.65 10.14 -0.92
N VAL A 114 -5.18 9.27 -0.06
CA VAL A 114 -5.30 9.56 1.37
C VAL A 114 -3.92 9.74 2.00
N ILE A 115 -2.96 8.86 1.74
CA ILE A 115 -1.59 8.98 2.26
C ILE A 115 -0.92 10.28 1.80
N GLU A 116 -1.05 10.64 0.51
CA GLU A 116 -0.52 11.88 -0.05
C GLU A 116 -1.22 13.11 0.55
N SER A 117 -2.55 13.08 0.70
CA SER A 117 -3.27 14.17 1.39
C SER A 117 -2.90 14.31 2.87
N LEU A 118 -2.40 13.22 3.47
CA LEU A 118 -1.89 13.22 4.83
C LEU A 118 -0.47 13.73 4.91
N ASP A 119 0.19 14.08 3.78
CA ASP A 119 1.54 14.64 3.62
C ASP A 119 2.21 14.82 4.99
N LEU A 120 2.73 13.70 5.49
CA LEU A 120 3.50 13.63 6.72
C LEU A 120 4.89 14.17 6.40
N ASP A 121 4.96 15.43 5.98
CA ASP A 121 6.07 16.29 6.36
C ASP A 121 5.96 16.49 7.88
N VAL A 122 6.14 15.41 8.64
CA VAL A 122 6.43 15.48 10.06
C VAL A 122 7.86 15.97 10.11
N ASP A 123 8.01 17.29 9.98
CA ASP A 123 9.17 17.95 10.54
C ASP A 123 9.39 17.35 11.93
N PRO A 124 10.63 16.95 12.27
CA PRO A 124 10.89 16.33 13.56
C PRO A 124 10.29 17.24 14.63
N PRO A 125 9.39 16.72 15.49
CA PRO A 125 8.57 17.54 16.36
C PRO A 125 9.48 18.44 17.17
N THR A 126 9.14 19.72 17.19
CA THR A 126 9.92 20.73 17.91
C THR A 126 9.99 20.35 19.38
N GLN A 127 11.02 20.83 20.09
CA GLN A 127 11.23 20.47 21.49
C GLN A 127 10.02 20.85 22.39
N GLU A 128 9.26 21.86 21.98
CA GLU A 128 8.00 22.30 22.60
C GLU A 128 6.85 21.32 22.38
N GLU A 129 6.67 20.81 21.16
CA GLU A 129 5.65 19.79 20.85
C GLU A 129 5.95 18.47 21.56
N VAL A 130 7.23 18.12 21.67
CA VAL A 130 7.70 16.98 22.46
C VAL A 130 7.39 17.21 23.94
N ALA A 131 7.67 18.38 24.49
CA ALA A 131 7.37 18.70 25.89
C ALA A 131 5.85 18.62 26.17
N LYS A 132 5.02 19.16 25.28
CA LYS A 132 3.56 19.07 25.36
C LYS A 132 3.05 17.63 25.34
N LYS A 133 3.58 16.79 24.44
CA LYS A 133 3.21 15.36 24.34
C LYS A 133 3.46 14.57 25.63
N PHE A 134 4.47 14.96 26.40
CA PHE A 134 4.83 14.31 27.67
C PHE A 134 4.31 15.05 28.91
N GLY A 135 3.54 16.14 28.76
CA GLY A 135 3.04 16.94 29.88
C GLY A 135 4.13 17.71 30.63
N TRP A 136 5.22 18.09 29.95
CA TRP A 136 6.35 18.84 30.50
C TRP A 136 6.39 20.30 30.02
N GLU A 137 5.24 20.86 29.66
CA GLU A 137 5.13 22.22 29.17
C GLU A 137 5.65 23.24 30.21
N ASP A 138 5.23 23.11 31.47
CA ASP A 138 5.68 23.99 32.57
C ASP A 138 7.20 23.89 32.83
N ASP A 139 7.77 22.69 32.77
CA ASP A 139 9.21 22.45 32.97
C ASP A 139 10.06 22.95 31.79
N TYR A 140 9.48 22.95 30.58
CA TYR A 140 10.11 23.49 29.37
C TYR A 140 10.18 25.02 29.41
N TYR A 141 9.06 25.70 29.71
CA TYR A 141 9.01 27.18 29.78
C TYR A 141 9.78 27.75 30.98
N SER A 142 9.88 27.00 32.08
CA SER A 142 10.68 27.39 33.26
C SER A 142 12.18 27.06 33.12
N GLY A 143 12.57 26.33 32.07
CA GLY A 143 13.97 25.97 31.80
C GLY A 143 14.55 24.94 32.78
N THR A 144 13.72 24.26 33.57
CA THR A 144 14.15 23.29 34.61
C THR A 144 14.15 21.84 34.14
N LEU A 145 14.07 21.59 32.82
CA LEU A 145 14.08 20.25 32.25
C LEU A 145 15.26 19.41 32.77
N SER A 146 14.93 18.28 33.37
CA SER A 146 15.94 17.31 33.80
C SER A 146 16.64 16.65 32.59
N LYS A 147 17.89 16.22 32.78
CA LYS A 147 18.64 15.48 31.77
C LYS A 147 17.91 14.21 31.31
N TRP A 148 17.12 13.60 32.20
CA TRP A 148 16.26 12.46 31.87
C TRP A 148 15.07 12.85 30.97
N GLN A 149 14.40 13.98 31.24
CA GLN A 149 13.33 14.50 30.38
C GLN A 149 13.84 14.87 28.97
N GLN A 150 15.10 15.28 28.83
CA GLN A 150 15.71 15.54 27.53
C GLN A 150 16.14 14.25 26.79
N LEU A 151 16.54 13.22 27.54
CA LEU A 151 17.00 11.95 26.96
C LEU A 151 15.84 11.00 26.63
N LYS A 152 14.77 11.03 27.42
CA LYS A 152 13.61 10.14 27.31
C LYS A 152 12.95 10.17 25.92
N PRO A 153 12.66 11.34 25.29
CA PRO A 153 12.11 11.40 23.93
C PRO A 153 13.02 10.78 22.87
N ARG A 154 14.36 10.95 23.01
CA ARG A 154 15.34 10.37 22.07
C ARG A 154 15.43 8.86 22.19
N LEU A 155 15.37 8.33 23.42
CA LEU A 155 15.25 6.90 23.68
C LEU A 155 13.93 6.35 23.14
N TRP A 156 12.82 7.07 23.32
CA TRP A 156 11.51 6.65 22.81
C TRP A 156 11.50 6.54 21.28
N ALA A 157 12.05 7.52 20.57
CA ALA A 157 12.15 7.48 19.10
C ALA A 157 12.98 6.29 18.59
N LEU A 158 14.02 5.90 19.32
CA LEU A 158 14.87 4.75 19.00
C LEU A 158 14.13 3.40 19.11
N PHE A 159 13.14 3.31 20.00
CA PHE A 159 12.34 2.09 20.21
C PHE A 159 11.06 2.04 19.38
N ASP A 160 10.41 3.19 19.12
CA ASP A 160 9.22 3.26 18.27
C ASP A 160 9.55 3.03 16.78
N GLU A 161 10.73 3.45 16.30
CA GLU A 161 11.17 3.28 14.92
C GLU A 161 12.44 2.42 14.82
N PRO A 162 12.33 1.11 14.54
CA PRO A 162 13.48 0.20 14.46
C PRO A 162 14.46 0.53 13.32
N TRP A 163 14.06 1.41 12.39
CA TRP A 163 14.87 1.85 11.25
C TRP A 163 15.54 3.21 11.46
N SER A 164 15.30 3.87 12.60
CA SER A 164 15.76 5.24 12.89
C SER A 164 17.27 5.37 13.07
N SER A 165 17.97 4.29 13.42
CA SER A 165 19.43 4.30 13.57
C SER A 165 20.06 2.92 13.37
N GLN A 166 21.39 2.86 13.16
CA GLN A 166 22.11 1.58 13.07
C GLN A 166 21.98 0.72 14.33
N TYR A 167 21.82 1.33 15.52
CA TYR A 167 21.64 0.61 16.77
C TYR A 167 20.25 -0.02 16.88
N ALA A 168 19.22 0.67 16.37
CA ALA A 168 17.85 0.15 16.33
C ALA A 168 17.72 -1.10 15.43
N ARG A 169 18.47 -1.13 14.31
CA ARG A 169 18.55 -2.30 13.42
C ARG A 169 19.19 -3.54 14.07
N VAL A 170 20.14 -3.35 15.00
CA VAL A 170 20.77 -4.45 15.75
C VAL A 170 19.78 -5.06 16.74
N ILE A 171 19.00 -4.24 17.45
CA ILE A 171 17.98 -4.71 18.39
C ILE A 171 16.90 -5.55 17.68
N THR A 172 16.49 -5.17 16.47
CA THR A 172 15.54 -5.98 15.68
C THR A 172 16.16 -7.20 14.98
N GLY A 173 17.48 -7.23 14.81
CA GLY A 173 18.18 -8.30 14.11
C GLY A 173 18.25 -9.61 14.90
N ASP A 174 18.22 -9.54 16.24
CA ASP A 174 18.39 -10.71 17.11
C ASP A 174 17.07 -11.44 17.43
N ASP A 175 15.90 -10.82 17.25
CA ASP A 175 14.59 -11.46 17.49
C ASP A 175 14.04 -12.25 16.28
N CYS A 176 14.61 -12.10 15.08
CA CYS A 176 14.18 -12.89 13.90
C CYS A 176 14.82 -14.27 13.79
N LEU A 177 15.82 -14.61 14.62
CA LEU A 177 16.53 -15.88 14.50
C LEU A 177 15.99 -16.97 15.45
N LYS A 178 14.77 -17.47 15.18
CA LYS A 178 14.33 -18.89 15.37
C LYS A 178 12.79 -19.03 15.35
N LEU A 179 12.19 -18.86 14.17
CA LEU A 179 10.97 -19.60 13.82
C LEU A 179 11.19 -20.33 12.50
N GLY A 180 12.17 -21.24 12.52
CA GLY A 180 12.31 -22.28 11.51
C GLY A 180 11.36 -23.42 11.83
N ILE A 181 10.25 -23.48 11.11
CA ILE A 181 9.27 -24.56 11.16
C ILE A 181 9.93 -25.86 10.66
N THR A 182 10.04 -26.87 11.52
CA THR A 182 9.98 -28.27 11.09
C THR A 182 8.94 -28.97 11.95
N GLY A 183 8.04 -29.67 11.27
CA GLY A 183 6.76 -30.12 11.79
C GLY A 183 6.81 -31.04 13.01
N ASP A 184 5.63 -31.09 13.62
CA ASP A 184 5.14 -32.06 14.61
C ASP A 184 5.66 -31.94 16.06
N SER A 185 4.75 -31.47 16.91
CA SER A 185 4.71 -31.56 18.37
C SER A 185 5.70 -30.70 19.17
N ILE A 186 5.21 -29.53 19.61
CA ILE A 186 5.88 -28.70 20.63
C ILE A 186 5.72 -29.37 22.00
N ARG A 187 6.77 -30.03 22.48
CA ARG A 187 6.99 -30.27 23.92
C ARG A 187 7.99 -29.25 24.44
N LEU A 188 7.55 -28.39 25.36
CA LEU A 188 8.43 -27.52 26.14
C LEU A 188 9.05 -28.34 27.28
N CYS A 189 10.39 -28.40 27.34
CA CYS A 189 11.12 -28.96 28.49
C CYS A 189 11.31 -27.89 29.58
N PRO A 190 11.19 -28.25 30.87
CA PRO A 190 11.31 -27.32 31.98
C PRO A 190 12.79 -27.07 32.33
N PHE A 191 13.14 -25.83 32.65
CA PHE A 191 14.39 -25.52 33.36
C PHE A 191 14.03 -24.99 34.75
N THR A 192 14.18 -25.85 35.75
CA THR A 192 14.00 -25.54 37.16
C THR A 192 15.27 -24.90 37.72
N ASP A 193 15.19 -23.70 38.28
CA ASP A 193 16.13 -23.28 39.32
C ASP A 193 15.48 -22.37 40.37
N ASN A 194 15.81 -22.65 41.63
CA ASN A 194 15.07 -22.31 42.85
C ASN A 194 15.33 -20.88 43.36
N ARG A 195 14.98 -19.84 42.59
CA ARG A 195 15.05 -18.43 43.08
C ARG A 195 13.84 -17.55 42.74
N ILE A 196 12.67 -18.14 42.51
CA ILE A 196 11.42 -17.39 42.28
C ILE A 196 10.50 -17.54 43.50
N ASN A 197 10.81 -16.84 44.59
CA ASN A 197 9.89 -16.69 45.73
C ASN A 197 9.60 -15.23 46.08
N ALA A 198 10.10 -14.26 45.30
CA ALA A 198 9.85 -12.83 45.56
C ALA A 198 8.83 -12.18 44.60
N LEU A 199 8.62 -12.74 43.40
CA LEU A 199 7.74 -12.15 42.38
C LEU A 199 6.30 -12.67 42.42
N SER A 200 6.04 -13.80 43.07
CA SER A 200 4.68 -14.37 43.22
C SER A 200 3.80 -13.56 44.18
N ALA A 201 4.40 -12.72 45.04
CA ALA A 201 3.66 -11.90 46.00
C ALA A 201 3.04 -10.64 45.38
N LEU A 202 3.49 -10.21 44.20
CA LEU A 202 3.04 -8.96 43.57
C LEU A 202 1.94 -9.14 42.52
N PHE A 203 1.72 -10.36 42.01
CA PHE A 203 0.74 -10.60 40.93
C PHE A 203 0.03 -11.98 41.08
N PRO A 204 -0.98 -12.10 41.96
CA PRO A 204 -1.65 -13.37 42.23
C PRO A 204 -2.54 -13.87 41.06
N ASN A 205 -2.91 -13.01 40.12
CA ASN A 205 -3.84 -13.35 39.02
C ASN A 205 -3.16 -13.72 37.69
N TYR A 206 -1.82 -13.70 37.59
CA TYR A 206 -1.10 -14.01 36.35
C TYR A 206 -0.45 -15.42 36.35
N ALA A 207 -0.85 -16.28 37.28
CA ALA A 207 -0.23 -17.58 37.51
C ALA A 207 -1.00 -18.77 36.87
N GLN A 208 -2.11 -18.55 36.16
CA GLN A 208 -2.95 -19.66 35.69
C GLN A 208 -2.62 -20.23 34.31
N ASP A 209 -1.94 -19.48 33.42
CA ASP A 209 -1.77 -19.93 32.02
C ASP A 209 -0.32 -20.19 31.60
N GLY A 210 0.56 -20.56 32.55
CA GLY A 210 1.80 -21.31 32.26
C GLY A 210 2.76 -20.74 31.21
N THR A 211 2.64 -19.49 30.81
CA THR A 211 3.38 -18.90 29.68
C THR A 211 4.32 -17.83 30.21
N PHE A 212 5.55 -18.22 30.52
CA PHE A 212 6.63 -17.26 30.78
C PHE A 212 7.46 -17.08 29.52
N CYS A 213 7.32 -15.91 28.87
CA CYS A 213 8.22 -15.53 27.77
C CYS A 213 9.56 -15.03 28.31
N VAL A 214 10.59 -15.64 27.76
CA VAL A 214 12.03 -15.45 27.96
C VAL A 214 12.53 -14.27 27.12
N SER A 215 12.70 -13.10 27.76
CA SER A 215 13.71 -12.08 27.43
C SER A 215 13.47 -10.85 28.32
N PRO A 216 14.51 -10.29 28.99
CA PRO A 216 14.38 -9.03 29.73
C PRO A 216 13.84 -7.90 28.85
N LEU A 217 14.12 -7.93 27.55
CA LEU A 217 13.67 -6.92 26.59
C LEU A 217 12.17 -6.98 26.32
N ILE A 218 11.56 -8.17 26.32
CA ILE A 218 10.12 -8.33 26.13
C ILE A 218 9.36 -7.85 27.38
N CYS A 219 9.85 -8.17 28.58
CA CYS A 219 9.28 -7.62 29.82
C CYS A 219 9.42 -6.10 29.90
N PHE A 220 10.55 -5.54 29.45
CA PHE A 220 10.72 -4.09 29.35
C PHE A 220 9.76 -3.49 28.32
N TYR A 221 9.58 -4.12 27.15
CA TYR A 221 8.68 -3.66 26.10
C TYR A 221 7.21 -3.68 26.53
N VAL A 222 6.76 -4.73 27.23
CA VAL A 222 5.40 -4.85 27.77
C VAL A 222 5.16 -3.83 28.91
N ALA A 223 6.13 -3.65 29.81
CA ALA A 223 6.07 -2.60 30.83
C ALA A 223 6.08 -1.19 30.22
N TRP A 224 6.82 -1.01 29.13
CA TRP A 224 6.92 0.23 28.37
C TRP A 224 5.62 0.57 27.62
N GLN A 225 4.91 -0.43 27.07
CA GLN A 225 3.57 -0.26 26.49
C GLN A 225 2.52 0.15 27.53
N HIS A 226 2.58 -0.37 28.76
CA HIS A 226 1.65 0.03 29.83
C HIS A 226 1.84 1.49 30.27
N CYS A 227 3.05 2.04 30.22
CA CYS A 227 3.30 3.47 30.48
C CYS A 227 2.89 4.41 29.33
N ARG A 228 2.37 3.88 28.21
CA ARG A 228 1.90 4.67 27.05
C ARG A 228 0.48 5.24 27.24
N ILE A 229 -0.30 4.72 28.18
CA ILE A 229 -1.67 5.17 28.45
C ILE A 229 -1.61 6.20 29.58
N PRO A 230 -1.93 7.49 29.34
CA PRO A 230 -2.20 8.39 30.44
C PRO A 230 -3.55 7.98 31.03
N GLU A 231 -3.53 7.18 32.10
CA GLU A 231 -4.72 7.01 32.93
C GLU A 231 -5.13 8.40 33.45
N GLN A 232 -6.25 8.91 32.94
CA GLN A 232 -7.07 9.89 33.64
C GLN A 232 -7.53 9.26 34.97
N ALA A 233 -6.71 9.35 36.01
CA ALA A 233 -7.08 8.95 37.35
C ALA A 233 -7.40 10.19 38.19
N HIS A 234 -8.57 10.79 37.96
CA HIS A 234 -9.33 11.35 39.05
C HIS A 234 -10.11 10.19 39.69
N CYS A 235 -9.68 9.76 40.89
CA CYS A 235 -10.52 9.01 41.82
C CYS A 235 -10.37 9.67 43.20
N GLY A 236 -11.48 10.17 43.73
CA GLY A 236 -11.62 10.56 45.13
C GLY A 236 -11.94 9.39 46.04
#